data_AF-J9DM35-F1
#
_entry.id   AF-J9DM35-F1
#
_cell.length_a   1.000
_cell.length_b   1.000
_cell.length_c   1.000
_cell.angle_alpha   90.00
_cell.angle_beta   90.00
_cell.angle_gamma   90.00
#
_symmetry.space_group_name_H-M   'P 1'
#
loop_
_entity.id
_entity.type
_entity.pdbx_description
1 polymer ?
#
loop_
_entity_poly.entity_id
_entity_poly.type
_entity_poly.pdbx_seq_one_letter_code
_entity_poly.pdbx_strand_id
1 'polypeptide(L)'
;MKIIPYSGRTAEAVNNIFDCVLAHPENAYLQQLLANQANLPAKDTPYRGYVIINRDKIPHPPDAKKDPELPPLRDVQKIMITEPKQIYFIYSGMGSQWAGTEKTPFQRGLVGINSFGFGGSNTHIILRPANHSERKPAPTTFMKIIPYSGRTAEAVNNIFDCVLAHPENAYLQQLLANQANLPAKDTPYRGYVIINRDKIPHPPDAKKDPELPPLRDVQKNNDH
;
A
#
# COMPACT_ATOMS: atom_id res chain seq x y z
N MET A 1 -11.54 -18.62 -29.94
CA MET A 1 -12.06 -18.46 -28.58
C MET A 1 -12.56 -17.03 -28.40
N LYS A 2 -13.75 -16.84 -27.82
CA LYS A 2 -14.22 -15.52 -27.36
C LYS A 2 -14.70 -15.65 -25.91
N ILE A 3 -14.44 -14.64 -25.09
CA ILE A 3 -14.94 -14.53 -23.71
C ILE A 3 -16.04 -13.49 -23.72
N ILE A 4 -17.23 -13.86 -23.24
CA ILE A 4 -18.39 -12.98 -23.16
C ILE A 4 -18.67 -12.67 -21.68
N PRO A 5 -18.30 -11.47 -21.19
CA PRO A 5 -18.60 -11.07 -19.82
C PRO A 5 -20.03 -10.53 -19.71
N TYR A 6 -20.63 -10.70 -18.52
CA TYR A 6 -21.93 -10.11 -18.21
C TYR A 6 -22.04 -9.76 -16.72
N SER A 7 -22.91 -8.80 -16.39
CA SER A 7 -23.25 -8.47 -15.01
C SER A 7 -24.75 -8.46 -14.76
N GLY A 8 -25.15 -8.97 -13.60
CA GLY A 8 -26.55 -9.10 -13.22
C GLY A 8 -26.79 -8.91 -11.72
N ARG A 9 -28.08 -8.89 -11.36
CA ARG A 9 -28.54 -8.75 -9.97
C ARG A 9 -28.51 -10.04 -9.17
N THR A 10 -28.57 -11.19 -9.85
CA THR A 10 -28.53 -12.54 -9.27
C THR A 10 -27.65 -13.44 -10.12
N ALA A 11 -27.09 -14.51 -9.52
CA ALA A 11 -26.32 -15.49 -10.27
C ALA A 11 -27.17 -16.23 -11.32
N GLU A 12 -28.43 -16.50 -11.00
CA GLU A 12 -29.39 -17.14 -11.91
C GLU A 12 -29.65 -16.29 -13.16
N ALA A 13 -29.87 -14.98 -13.01
CA ALA A 13 -30.08 -14.09 -14.14
C ALA A 13 -28.85 -14.04 -15.06
N VAL A 14 -27.64 -14.07 -14.49
CA VAL A 14 -26.39 -14.13 -15.26
C VAL A 14 -26.30 -15.45 -16.04
N ASN A 15 -26.63 -16.58 -15.41
CA ASN A 15 -26.63 -17.88 -16.08
C ASN A 15 -27.65 -17.97 -17.21
N ASN A 16 -28.88 -17.47 -17.01
CA ASN A 16 -29.91 -17.44 -18.06
C ASN A 16 -29.45 -16.65 -19.30
N ILE A 17 -28.74 -15.54 -19.10
CA ILE A 17 -28.16 -14.76 -20.21
C ILE A 17 -27.06 -15.56 -20.92
N PHE A 18 -26.23 -16.31 -20.19
CA PHE A 18 -25.24 -17.18 -20.81
C PHE A 18 -25.86 -18.31 -21.60
N ASP A 19 -26.97 -18.90 -21.14
CA ASP A 19 -27.70 -19.91 -21.90
C ASP A 19 -28.23 -19.33 -23.23
N CYS A 20 -28.73 -18.08 -23.22
CA CYS A 20 -29.11 -17.37 -24.45
C CYS A 20 -27.92 -17.13 -25.40
N VAL A 21 -26.76 -16.76 -24.88
CA VAL A 21 -25.53 -16.55 -25.67
C VAL A 21 -25.07 -17.87 -26.31
N LEU A 22 -25.14 -18.97 -25.56
CA LEU A 22 -24.78 -20.31 -26.03
C LEU A 22 -25.76 -20.85 -27.07
N ALA A 23 -27.04 -20.47 -26.99
CA ALA A 23 -28.04 -20.78 -28.02
C ALA A 23 -27.79 -20.01 -29.34
N HIS A 24 -27.15 -18.84 -29.28
CA HIS A 24 -26.90 -17.97 -30.43
C HIS A 24 -25.43 -17.48 -30.51
N PRO A 25 -24.44 -18.38 -30.65
CA PRO A 25 -23.01 -18.06 -30.49
C PRO A 25 -22.43 -17.18 -31.61
N GLU A 26 -23.11 -17.07 -32.76
CA GLU A 26 -22.69 -16.22 -33.89
C GLU A 26 -23.39 -14.85 -33.91
N ASN A 27 -24.29 -14.57 -32.95
CA ASN A 27 -24.99 -13.29 -32.89
C ASN A 27 -24.08 -12.19 -32.28
N ALA A 28 -23.33 -11.52 -33.15
CA ALA A 28 -22.42 -10.43 -32.77
C ALA A 28 -23.14 -9.24 -32.11
N TYR A 29 -24.38 -8.95 -32.51
CA TYR A 29 -25.16 -7.85 -31.95
C TYR A 29 -25.53 -8.10 -30.48
N LEU A 30 -25.97 -9.33 -30.18
CA LEU A 30 -26.21 -9.77 -28.80
C LEU A 30 -24.93 -9.66 -27.97
N GLN A 31 -23.80 -10.13 -28.49
CA GLN A 31 -22.51 -10.05 -27.80
C GLN A 31 -22.10 -8.59 -27.49
N GLN A 32 -22.31 -7.68 -28.45
CA GLN A 32 -21.97 -6.27 -28.29
C GLN A 32 -22.89 -5.55 -27.28
N LEU A 33 -24.18 -5.88 -27.25
CA LEU A 33 -25.12 -5.34 -26.28
C LEU A 33 -24.72 -5.70 -24.84
N LEU A 34 -24.30 -6.96 -24.63
CA LEU A 34 -23.91 -7.47 -23.31
C LEU A 34 -22.60 -6.86 -22.79
N ALA A 35 -21.69 -6.45 -23.68
CA ALA A 35 -20.41 -5.85 -23.30
C ALA A 35 -20.58 -4.55 -22.48
N ASN A 36 -21.57 -3.73 -22.82
CA ASN A 36 -21.89 -2.52 -22.06
C ASN A 36 -22.42 -2.86 -20.66
N GLN A 37 -23.28 -3.88 -20.58
CA GLN A 37 -23.87 -4.33 -19.32
C GLN A 37 -22.81 -4.91 -18.37
N ALA A 38 -21.74 -5.52 -18.89
CA ALA A 38 -20.65 -6.04 -18.07
C ALA A 38 -19.93 -4.98 -17.23
N ASN A 39 -20.03 -3.69 -17.60
CA ASN A 39 -19.37 -2.56 -16.96
C ASN A 39 -20.25 -1.78 -15.97
N LEU A 40 -21.49 -2.21 -15.70
CA LEU A 40 -22.34 -1.52 -14.73
C LEU A 40 -21.72 -1.50 -13.33
N PRO A 41 -22.06 -0.54 -12.45
CA PRO A 41 -21.55 -0.49 -11.08
C PRO A 41 -21.91 -1.75 -10.25
N ALA A 42 -21.00 -2.20 -9.40
CA ALA A 42 -21.23 -3.37 -8.53
C ALA A 42 -22.39 -3.19 -7.54
N LYS A 43 -22.75 -1.94 -7.20
CA LYS A 43 -23.95 -1.63 -6.39
C LYS A 43 -25.25 -2.03 -7.10
N ASP A 44 -25.31 -1.93 -8.42
CA ASP A 44 -26.53 -2.15 -9.21
C ASP A 44 -26.60 -3.60 -9.73
N THR A 45 -25.44 -4.16 -10.07
CA THR A 45 -25.28 -5.54 -10.56
C THR A 45 -24.10 -6.24 -9.85
N PRO A 46 -24.30 -6.78 -8.63
CA PRO A 46 -23.22 -7.34 -7.83
C PRO A 46 -22.67 -8.67 -8.36
N TYR A 47 -23.37 -9.37 -9.26
CA TYR A 47 -22.89 -10.63 -9.82
C TYR A 47 -22.19 -10.37 -11.15
N ARG A 48 -20.96 -10.85 -11.28
CA ARG A 48 -20.21 -10.87 -12.54
C ARG A 48 -19.98 -12.29 -12.96
N GLY A 49 -20.09 -12.54 -14.25
CA GLY A 49 -19.67 -13.81 -14.80
C GLY A 49 -19.06 -13.64 -16.18
N TYR A 50 -18.56 -14.76 -16.68
CA TYR A 50 -18.15 -14.90 -18.08
C TYR A 50 -18.53 -16.27 -18.59
N VAL A 51 -18.71 -16.37 -19.91
CA VAL A 51 -18.80 -17.64 -20.64
C VAL A 51 -17.78 -17.64 -21.78
N ILE A 52 -17.13 -18.78 -22.01
CA ILE A 52 -16.21 -18.98 -23.12
C ILE A 52 -16.91 -19.72 -24.25
N ILE A 53 -16.94 -19.10 -25.43
CA ILE A 53 -17.42 -19.71 -26.68
C ILE A 53 -16.24 -20.03 -27.61
N ASN A 54 -16.44 -21.02 -28.49
CA ASN A 54 -15.43 -21.51 -29.42
C ASN A 54 -14.15 -21.97 -28.69
N ARG A 55 -14.33 -22.74 -27.60
CA ARG A 55 -13.26 -23.35 -26.79
C ARG A 55 -12.45 -24.36 -27.60
N ASP A 56 -13.07 -24.98 -28.59
CA ASP A 56 -12.44 -25.87 -29.57
C ASP A 56 -11.26 -25.23 -30.32
N LYS A 57 -11.23 -23.91 -30.43
CA LYS A 57 -10.16 -23.12 -31.05
C LYS A 57 -9.00 -22.79 -30.09
N ILE A 58 -9.01 -23.29 -28.85
CA ILE A 58 -7.88 -23.16 -27.91
C ILE A 58 -6.83 -24.21 -28.29
N PRO A 59 -5.55 -23.83 -28.49
CA PRO A 59 -4.48 -24.79 -28.71
C PRO A 59 -4.39 -25.78 -27.54
N HIS A 60 -4.47 -27.07 -27.84
CA HIS A 60 -4.41 -28.13 -26.84
C HIS A 60 -3.11 -28.93 -26.99
N PRO A 61 -2.55 -29.46 -25.88
CA PRO A 61 -1.44 -30.41 -25.94
C PRO A 61 -1.83 -31.65 -26.77
N PRO A 62 -0.89 -32.26 -27.52
CA PRO A 62 -1.18 -33.41 -28.37
C PRO A 62 -1.82 -34.60 -27.63
N ASP A 63 -1.50 -34.75 -26.35
CA ASP A 63 -1.90 -35.89 -25.52
C ASP A 63 -3.17 -35.65 -24.69
N ALA A 64 -3.78 -34.45 -24.80
CA ALA A 64 -4.95 -34.10 -24.01
C ALA A 64 -6.23 -34.67 -24.65
N LYS A 65 -6.91 -35.57 -23.94
CA LYS A 65 -8.24 -36.07 -24.35
C LYS A 65 -9.26 -34.92 -24.26
N LYS A 66 -9.84 -34.57 -25.40
CA LYS A 66 -10.95 -33.61 -25.49
C LYS A 66 -12.22 -34.35 -25.10
N ASP A 67 -12.80 -34.02 -23.96
CA ASP A 67 -14.11 -34.52 -23.57
C ASP A 67 -15.18 -33.60 -24.19
N PRO A 68 -15.93 -34.07 -25.20
CA PRO A 68 -16.93 -33.26 -25.90
C PRO A 68 -18.21 -33.03 -25.07
N GLU A 69 -18.41 -33.75 -23.96
CA GLU A 69 -19.57 -33.58 -23.08
C GLU A 69 -19.34 -32.57 -21.95
N LEU A 70 -18.13 -32.01 -21.84
CA LEU A 70 -17.84 -31.01 -20.81
C LEU A 70 -18.76 -29.79 -20.99
N PRO A 71 -19.40 -29.31 -19.90
CA PRO A 71 -20.26 -28.15 -19.98
C PRO A 71 -19.47 -26.92 -20.46
N PRO A 72 -20.16 -25.95 -21.08
CA PRO A 72 -19.56 -24.67 -21.46
C PRO A 72 -18.83 -24.05 -20.27
N LEU A 73 -17.60 -23.60 -20.49
CA LEU A 73 -16.80 -23.01 -19.42
C LEU A 73 -17.39 -21.65 -19.06
N ARG A 74 -18.03 -21.58 -17.90
CA ARG A 74 -18.60 -20.36 -17.33
C ARG A 74 -18.32 -20.29 -15.84
N ASP A 75 -18.23 -19.08 -15.32
CA ASP A 75 -18.15 -18.81 -13.88
C ASP A 75 -18.97 -17.57 -13.55
N VAL A 76 -19.53 -17.54 -12.35
CA VAL A 76 -20.34 -16.43 -11.83
C VAL A 76 -19.99 -16.20 -10.37
N GLN A 77 -19.54 -14.99 -10.06
CA GLN A 77 -19.11 -14.60 -8.72
C GLN A 77 -19.84 -13.35 -8.25
N LYS A 78 -20.13 -13.30 -6.95
CA LYS A 78 -20.66 -12.10 -6.31
C LYS A 78 -19.51 -11.20 -5.88
N ILE A 79 -19.49 -9.97 -6.41
CA ILE A 79 -18.61 -8.92 -5.92
C ILE A 79 -19.13 -8.45 -4.57
N MET A 80 -18.32 -8.66 -3.52
CA MET A 80 -18.62 -8.22 -2.16
C MET A 80 -18.28 -6.73 -1.93
N ILE A 81 -17.51 -6.12 -2.83
CA ILE A 81 -17.08 -4.72 -2.75
C ILE A 81 -18.01 -3.89 -3.65
N THR A 82 -19.06 -3.32 -3.07
CA THR A 82 -20.06 -2.50 -3.79
C THR A 82 -19.64 -1.04 -3.94
N GLU A 83 -18.69 -0.59 -3.12
CA GLU A 83 -18.13 0.77 -3.16
C GLU A 83 -16.85 0.79 -4.00
N PRO A 84 -16.70 1.76 -4.92
CA PRO A 84 -15.45 1.93 -5.65
C PRO A 84 -14.33 2.25 -4.66
N LYS A 85 -13.42 1.30 -4.47
CA LYS A 85 -12.18 1.57 -3.74
C LYS A 85 -11.33 2.48 -4.61
N GLN A 86 -10.99 3.66 -4.10
CA GLN A 86 -10.09 4.56 -4.80
C GLN A 86 -8.72 3.88 -4.98
N ILE A 87 -8.32 3.70 -6.23
CA ILE A 87 -7.01 3.18 -6.62
C ILE A 87 -6.19 4.34 -7.14
N TYR A 88 -5.03 4.56 -6.55
CA TYR A 88 -4.09 5.58 -6.99
C TYR A 88 -3.05 4.95 -7.89
N PHE A 89 -2.88 5.47 -9.11
CA PHE A 89 -1.81 5.04 -10.00
C PHE A 89 -0.63 5.99 -9.86
N ILE A 90 0.52 5.45 -9.47
CA ILE A 90 1.79 6.16 -9.42
C ILE A 90 2.64 5.71 -10.61
N TYR A 91 3.05 6.67 -11.43
CA TYR A 91 3.97 6.45 -12.54
C TYR A 91 5.33 7.00 -12.14
N SER A 92 6.36 6.15 -12.07
CA SER A 92 7.72 6.64 -11.89
C SER A 92 8.18 7.25 -13.21
N GLY A 93 8.10 8.57 -13.35
CA GLY A 93 8.84 9.27 -14.40
C GLY A 93 10.34 8.98 -14.28
N MET A 94 11.10 9.15 -15.37
CA MET A 94 12.56 9.01 -15.41
C MET A 94 13.25 10.13 -14.60
N GLY A 95 13.05 10.18 -13.29
CA GLY A 95 13.74 11.10 -12.38
C GLY A 95 13.36 12.58 -12.49
N SER A 96 12.66 13.02 -13.54
CA SER A 96 12.11 14.37 -13.63
C SER A 96 10.81 14.47 -12.83
N GLN A 97 10.92 14.95 -11.59
CA GLN A 97 9.77 15.56 -10.93
C GLN A 97 9.30 16.70 -11.82
N TRP A 98 8.06 16.63 -12.30
CA TRP A 98 7.51 17.69 -13.15
C TRP A 98 7.47 18.97 -12.31
N ALA A 99 8.08 20.05 -12.82
CA ALA A 99 8.02 21.36 -12.15
C ALA A 99 6.54 21.75 -11.97
N GLY A 100 6.11 21.95 -10.71
CA GLY A 100 4.71 22.23 -10.36
C GLY A 100 3.94 21.07 -9.73
N THR A 101 4.59 19.97 -9.36
CA THR A 101 3.95 18.90 -8.59
C THR A 101 3.80 19.29 -7.12
N GLU A 102 2.65 19.86 -6.76
CA GLU A 102 2.28 20.05 -5.35
C GLU A 102 2.04 18.70 -4.67
N LYS A 103 2.38 18.62 -3.37
CA LYS A 103 2.12 17.43 -2.56
C LYS A 103 0.61 17.17 -2.51
N THR A 104 0.13 16.20 -3.29
CA THR A 104 -1.30 15.83 -3.26
C THR A 104 -1.59 15.04 -1.98
N PRO A 105 -2.55 15.46 -1.14
CA PRO A 105 -2.97 14.67 0.01
C PRO A 105 -3.41 13.27 -0.42
N PHE A 106 -2.74 12.25 0.10
CA PHE A 106 -3.04 10.86 -0.22
C PHE A 106 -4.02 10.29 0.79
N GLN A 107 -5.27 10.08 0.38
CA GLN A 107 -6.23 9.34 1.19
C GLN A 107 -5.85 7.86 1.13
N ARG A 108 -5.55 7.28 2.29
CA ARG A 108 -5.10 5.90 2.47
C ARG A 108 -5.95 4.95 1.62
N GLY A 109 -5.33 4.24 0.67
CA GLY A 109 -6.04 3.42 -0.32
C GLY A 109 -5.13 2.43 -1.04
N LEU A 110 -5.68 1.66 -1.99
CA LEU A 110 -4.86 0.77 -2.82
C LEU A 110 -4.01 1.61 -3.78
N VAL A 111 -2.74 1.23 -3.94
CA VAL A 111 -1.80 1.94 -4.83
C VAL A 111 -1.31 0.99 -5.90
N GLY A 112 -1.60 1.31 -7.16
CA GLY A 112 -1.00 0.67 -8.31
C GLY A 112 0.29 1.39 -8.71
N ILE A 113 1.40 0.65 -8.79
CA ILE A 113 2.66 1.15 -9.31
C ILE A 113 2.90 0.49 -10.66
N ASN A 114 3.12 1.32 -11.68
CA ASN A 114 3.43 0.88 -13.04
C ASN A 114 4.85 1.30 -13.43
N SER A 115 5.58 0.39 -14.06
CA SER A 115 6.86 0.67 -14.70
C SER A 115 6.89 0.09 -16.11
N PHE A 116 7.23 0.93 -17.09
CA PHE A 116 7.37 0.56 -18.50
C PHE A 116 8.81 0.81 -18.94
N GLY A 117 9.57 -0.26 -19.19
CA GLY A 117 10.93 -0.18 -19.68
C GLY A 117 10.95 -0.01 -21.20
N PHE A 118 11.89 0.81 -21.71
CA PHE A 118 12.08 1.06 -23.14
C PHE A 118 12.28 -0.22 -23.99
N GLY A 119 12.81 -1.29 -23.39
CA GLY A 119 12.96 -2.61 -24.03
C GLY A 119 11.71 -3.51 -24.04
N GLY A 120 10.54 -2.98 -23.68
CA GLY A 120 9.27 -3.74 -23.65
C GLY A 120 9.02 -4.54 -22.36
N SER A 121 9.92 -4.46 -21.38
CA SER A 121 9.71 -5.07 -20.07
C SER A 121 8.81 -4.19 -19.20
N ASN A 122 7.67 -4.71 -18.79
CA ASN A 122 6.67 -3.99 -18.00
C ASN A 122 6.48 -4.67 -16.65
N THR A 123 6.34 -3.89 -15.58
CA THR A 123 6.06 -4.40 -14.22
C THR A 123 4.89 -3.64 -13.61
N HIS A 124 3.99 -4.39 -12.96
CA HIS A 124 2.85 -3.85 -12.23
C HIS A 124 2.81 -4.41 -10.80
N ILE A 125 2.61 -3.54 -9.81
CA ILE A 125 2.46 -3.92 -8.41
C ILE A 125 1.24 -3.23 -7.83
N ILE A 126 0.41 -3.97 -7.08
CA ILE A 126 -0.68 -3.40 -6.29
C ILE A 126 -0.31 -3.50 -4.82
N LEU A 127 -0.19 -2.35 -4.15
CA LEU A 127 0.08 -2.23 -2.73
C LEU A 127 -1.22 -1.96 -1.97
N ARG A 128 -1.34 -2.59 -0.81
CA ARG A 128 -2.38 -2.29 0.18
C ARG A 128 -1.75 -1.60 1.38
N PRO A 129 -2.40 -0.56 1.95
CA PRO A 129 -1.94 0.06 3.17
C PRO A 129 -1.84 -0.99 4.27
N ALA A 130 -0.71 -1.01 4.96
CA ALA A 130 -0.52 -1.94 6.04
C ALA A 130 -1.42 -1.55 7.22
N ASN A 131 -2.32 -2.46 7.61
CA ASN A 131 -3.29 -2.29 8.70
C ASN A 131 -2.67 -2.66 10.05
N HIS A 132 -1.59 -1.99 10.42
CA HIS A 132 -1.14 -2.07 11.81
C HIS A 132 -2.06 -1.16 12.62
N SER A 133 -2.85 -1.72 13.54
CA SER A 133 -3.37 -0.93 14.64
C SER A 133 -2.16 -0.37 15.38
N GLU A 134 -2.05 0.95 15.52
CA GLU A 134 -1.00 1.55 16.35
C GLU A 134 -1.12 0.94 17.74
N ARG A 135 -0.16 0.10 18.10
CA ARG A 135 -0.08 -0.45 19.43
C ARG A 135 0.40 0.70 20.30
N LYS A 136 -0.53 1.45 20.89
CA LYS A 136 -0.20 2.52 21.84
C LYS A 136 0.56 1.86 22.99
N PRO A 137 1.87 2.12 23.11
CA PRO A 137 2.64 1.62 24.24
C PRO A 137 2.09 2.27 25.51
N ALA A 138 2.24 1.58 26.64
CA ALA A 138 1.92 2.19 27.92
C ALA A 138 2.72 3.50 28.07
N PRO A 139 2.13 4.58 28.62
CA PRO A 139 2.84 5.81 28.89
C PRO A 139 4.08 5.52 29.73
N THR A 140 5.24 6.01 29.29
CA THR A 140 6.48 5.72 30.02
C THR A 140 6.66 6.64 31.20
N THR A 141 6.78 6.06 32.39
CA THR A 141 6.91 6.75 33.67
C THR A 141 8.36 7.03 34.08
N PHE A 142 9.34 6.73 33.22
CA PHE A 142 10.76 6.89 33.49
C PHE A 142 11.44 7.77 32.44
N MET A 143 12.61 8.30 32.81
CA MET A 143 13.49 9.07 31.92
C MET A 143 13.99 8.20 30.76
N LYS A 144 13.97 8.72 29.53
CA LYS A 144 14.53 8.02 28.37
C LYS A 144 15.63 8.85 27.72
N ILE A 145 16.67 8.15 27.26
CA ILE A 145 17.70 8.68 26.37
C ILE A 145 17.41 8.15 24.98
N ILE A 146 17.30 9.04 24.00
CA ILE A 146 17.04 8.68 22.61
C ILE A 146 18.28 9.03 21.79
N PRO A 147 19.12 8.05 21.45
CA PRO A 147 20.26 8.26 20.57
C PRO A 147 19.80 8.32 19.11
N TYR A 148 20.53 9.09 18.30
CA TYR A 148 20.34 9.10 16.86
C TYR A 148 21.64 9.43 16.13
N SER A 149 21.73 9.02 14.87
CA SER A 149 22.87 9.30 14.00
C SER A 149 22.44 9.82 12.63
N GLY A 150 23.19 10.78 12.10
CA GLY A 150 22.88 11.41 10.82
C GLY A 150 24.11 11.83 10.03
N ARG A 151 23.86 12.32 8.81
CA ARG A 151 24.91 12.82 7.91
C ARG A 151 25.35 14.25 8.22
N THR A 152 24.53 15.03 8.90
CA THR A 152 24.82 16.40 9.31
C THR A 152 24.29 16.64 10.72
N ALA A 153 24.88 17.59 11.45
CA ALA A 153 24.39 17.98 12.78
C ALA A 153 22.96 18.54 12.72
N GLU A 154 22.62 19.29 11.68
CA GLU A 154 21.28 19.81 11.44
C GLU A 154 20.24 18.70 11.27
N ALA A 155 20.57 17.64 10.51
CA ALA A 155 19.66 16.50 10.34
C ALA A 155 19.40 15.78 11.67
N VAL A 156 20.41 15.66 12.54
CA VAL A 156 20.26 15.08 13.87
C VAL A 156 19.35 15.95 14.74
N ASN A 157 19.56 17.27 14.75
CA ASN A 157 18.72 18.20 15.51
C ASN A 157 17.26 18.20 15.03
N ASN A 158 17.02 18.19 13.72
CA ASN A 158 15.66 18.13 13.16
C ASN A 158 14.91 16.85 13.60
N ILE A 159 15.61 15.73 13.74
CA ILE A 159 15.02 14.48 14.25
C ILE A 159 14.72 14.61 15.75
N PHE A 160 15.59 15.27 16.53
CA PHE A 160 15.29 15.54 17.94
C PHE A 160 14.11 16.47 18.13
N ASP A 161 13.96 17.51 17.29
CA ASP A 161 12.79 18.38 17.33
C ASP A 161 11.49 17.60 17.05
N CYS A 162 11.53 16.65 16.10
CA CYS A 162 10.42 15.75 15.81
C CYS A 162 10.07 14.82 17.00
N VAL A 163 11.09 14.27 17.67
CA VAL A 163 10.90 13.45 18.88
C VAL A 163 10.30 14.26 20.02
N LEU A 164 10.79 15.49 20.24
CA LEU A 164 10.30 16.38 21.28
C LEU A 164 8.87 16.89 21.01
N ALA A 165 8.48 17.02 19.74
CA ALA A 165 7.09 17.32 19.37
C ALA A 165 6.14 16.13 19.63
N HIS A 166 6.66 14.90 19.69
CA HIS A 166 5.88 13.66 19.84
C HIS A 166 6.47 12.70 20.91
N PRO A 167 6.61 13.14 22.17
CA PRO A 167 7.37 12.40 23.20
C PRO A 167 6.71 11.07 23.64
N GLU A 168 5.42 10.88 23.40
CA GLU A 168 4.69 9.64 23.72
C GLU A 168 4.67 8.63 22.54
N ASN A 169 5.20 8.99 21.37
CA ASN A 169 5.22 8.11 20.21
C ASN A 169 6.37 7.09 20.29
N ALA A 170 6.18 5.99 21.02
CA ALA A 170 7.26 5.01 21.14
C ALA A 170 7.55 4.23 19.85
N TYR A 171 6.63 4.20 18.87
CA TYR A 171 6.92 3.61 17.56
C TYR A 171 8.00 4.42 16.83
N LEU A 172 7.86 5.75 16.82
CA LEU A 172 8.90 6.65 16.30
C LEU A 172 10.23 6.43 17.03
N GLN A 173 10.20 6.38 18.36
CA GLN A 173 11.41 6.15 19.17
C GLN A 173 12.09 4.82 18.82
N GLN A 174 11.32 3.74 18.63
CA GLN A 174 11.84 2.43 18.25
C GLN A 174 12.42 2.42 16.83
N LEU A 175 11.77 3.09 15.89
CA LEU A 175 12.28 3.25 14.52
C LEU A 175 13.64 3.95 14.50
N LEU A 176 13.78 5.02 15.29
CA LEU A 176 15.02 5.79 15.40
C LEU A 176 16.13 5.01 16.11
N ALA A 177 15.79 4.21 17.13
CA ALA A 177 16.75 3.37 17.85
C ALA A 177 17.47 2.39 16.92
N ASN A 178 16.77 1.85 15.91
CA ASN A 178 17.39 0.97 14.91
C ASN A 178 18.44 1.68 14.04
N GLN A 179 18.33 3.00 13.87
CA GLN A 179 19.27 3.79 13.08
C GLN A 179 20.46 4.30 13.90
N ALA A 180 20.34 4.38 15.22
CA ALA A 180 21.37 4.97 16.08
C ALA A 180 22.75 4.28 15.98
N ASN A 181 22.79 3.02 15.51
CA ASN A 181 24.00 2.20 15.38
C ASN A 181 24.49 2.02 13.93
N LEU A 182 24.09 2.89 13.00
CA LEU A 182 24.64 2.85 11.64
C LEU A 182 26.16 3.10 11.65
N PRO A 183 26.93 2.65 10.64
CA PRO A 183 28.37 2.93 10.57
C PRO A 183 28.66 4.43 10.53
N ALA A 184 29.72 4.87 11.22
CA ALA A 184 30.08 6.28 11.28
C ALA A 184 30.61 6.84 9.94
N LYS A 185 31.15 5.98 9.07
CA LYS A 185 31.39 6.29 7.64
C LYS A 185 30.14 6.82 6.92
N ASP A 186 28.97 6.26 7.20
CA ASP A 186 27.72 6.63 6.51
C ASP A 186 26.96 7.75 7.25
N THR A 187 27.13 7.82 8.56
CA THR A 187 26.45 8.74 9.48
C THR A 187 27.42 9.26 10.56
N PRO A 188 28.29 10.24 10.21
CA PRO A 188 29.36 10.67 11.11
C PRO A 188 28.87 11.51 12.29
N TYR A 189 27.66 12.06 12.28
CA TYR A 189 27.15 12.85 13.40
C TYR A 189 26.31 11.97 14.32
N ARG A 190 26.61 12.00 15.62
CA ARG A 190 25.89 11.28 16.68
C ARG A 190 25.37 12.28 17.68
N GLY A 191 24.19 12.02 18.21
CA GLY A 191 23.66 12.80 19.31
C GLY A 191 22.70 12.01 20.16
N TYR A 192 22.23 12.65 21.21
CA TYR A 192 21.14 12.14 22.03
C TYR A 192 20.22 13.26 22.47
N VAL A 193 18.98 12.90 22.81
CA VAL A 193 18.04 13.77 23.52
C VAL A 193 17.47 13.03 24.72
N ILE A 194 17.31 13.72 25.85
CA ILE A 194 16.70 13.18 27.06
C ILE A 194 15.25 13.67 27.16
N ILE A 195 14.31 12.73 27.34
CA ILE A 195 12.90 13.02 27.60
C ILE A 195 12.49 12.51 28.99
N ASN A 196 11.45 13.11 29.58
CA ASN A 196 10.97 12.82 30.95
C ASN A 196 12.03 13.02 32.04
N ARG A 197 12.86 14.06 31.91
CA ARG A 197 13.93 14.39 32.88
C ARG A 197 13.38 14.71 34.27
N ASP A 198 12.17 15.26 34.34
CA ASP A 198 11.42 15.54 35.57
C ASP A 198 11.15 14.28 36.42
N LYS A 199 11.23 13.09 35.82
CA LYS A 199 11.00 11.80 36.49
C LYS A 199 12.26 11.19 37.11
N ILE A 200 13.39 11.90 37.07
CA ILE A 200 14.60 11.51 37.83
C ILE A 200 14.30 11.71 39.32
N PRO A 201 14.52 10.71 40.20
CA PRO A 201 14.45 10.92 41.65
C PRO A 201 15.47 11.98 42.07
N HIS A 202 15.02 13.10 42.63
CA HIS A 202 15.90 14.17 43.08
C HIS A 202 16.27 13.97 44.56
N PRO A 203 17.52 14.28 44.95
CA PRO A 203 17.88 14.45 46.36
C PRO A 203 17.01 15.54 47.00
N PRO A 204 16.68 15.45 48.30
CA PRO A 204 15.80 16.41 48.99
C PRO A 204 16.22 17.88 48.83
N ASP A 205 17.51 18.14 48.66
CA ASP A 205 18.10 19.48 48.68
C ASP A 205 18.42 20.05 47.28
N ALA A 206 18.04 19.34 46.22
CA ALA A 206 18.36 19.76 44.85
C ALA A 206 17.38 20.82 44.35
N LYS A 207 17.89 22.00 43.97
CA LYS A 207 17.09 23.05 43.32
C LYS A 207 16.62 22.56 41.95
N LYS A 208 15.30 22.46 41.77
CA LYS A 208 14.68 22.20 40.46
C LYS A 208 14.71 23.52 39.67
N ASP A 209 15.43 23.55 38.56
CA ASP A 209 15.27 24.62 37.57
C ASP A 209 14.27 24.14 36.50
N PRO A 210 13.00 24.58 36.56
CA PRO A 210 11.95 24.14 35.66
C PRO A 210 12.13 24.67 34.23
N GLU A 211 13.04 25.61 33.97
CA GLU A 211 13.30 26.20 32.66
C GLU A 211 14.48 25.57 31.92
N LEU A 212 15.14 24.56 32.49
CA LEU A 212 16.27 23.91 31.83
C LEU A 212 15.82 23.31 30.48
N PRO A 213 16.47 23.69 29.36
CA PRO A 213 16.12 23.17 28.05
C PRO A 213 16.30 21.65 28.00
N PRO A 214 15.64 20.96 27.05
CA PRO A 214 15.88 19.54 26.81
C PRO A 214 17.37 19.29 26.65
N LEU A 215 17.93 18.40 27.46
CA LEU A 215 19.33 18.01 27.34
C LEU A 215 19.49 17.27 26.01
N ARG A 216 20.16 17.93 25.07
CA ARG A 216 20.59 17.34 23.80
C ARG A 216 22.02 17.75 23.51
N ASP A 217 22.75 16.84 22.90
CA ASP A 217 24.10 17.10 22.39
C ASP A 217 24.27 16.38 21.05
N VAL A 218 25.08 16.97 20.18
CA VAL A 218 25.41 16.43 18.86
C VAL A 218 26.89 16.64 18.61
N GLN A 219 27.60 15.54 18.41
CA GLN A 219 29.03 15.52 18.15
C GLN A 219 29.30 14.82 16.82
N LYS A 220 30.34 15.27 16.13
CA LYS A 220 30.86 14.57 14.96
C LYS A 220 31.82 13.49 15.43
N ASN A 221 31.52 12.24 15.11
CA ASN A 221 32.45 11.14 15.29
C ASN A 221 33.54 11.27 14.23
N ASN A 222 34.74 11.64 14.68
CA ASN A 222 35.94 11.59 13.85
C ASN A 222 36.52 10.19 14.04
N ASP A 223 36.08 9.23 13.23
CA ASP A 223 36.71 7.91 13.24
C ASP A 223 38.18 8.07 12.84
N HIS A 224 39.08 7.56 13.68
CA HIS A 224 40.47 7.24 13.31
C HIS A 224 40.51 5.89 12.60
#